data_AF-A0A078BCP8-F1
#
_entry.id   AF-A0A078BCP8-F1
#
_cell.length_a   1.000
_cell.length_b   1.000
_cell.length_c   1.000
_cell.angle_alpha   90.00
_cell.angle_beta   90.00
_cell.angle_gamma   90.00
#
_symmetry.space_group_name_H-M   'P 1'
#
loop_
_entity.id
_entity.type
_entity.pdbx_description
1 polymer ?
#
loop_
_entity_poly.entity_id
_entity_poly.type
_entity_poly.pdbx_seq_one_letter_code
_entity_poly.pdbx_strand_id
1 'polypeptide(L)'
;MAIIGIASAGQTWGSGYEQARHLLMNHGEQVSWYYPLVKWLTMVLSYITGLPGGLFSPSLSIGAGFGQWVSQWFGQYPQSALVAICMVGYLAAVTQSPLTSFVIVMEMINGGGLVIPLMATALISSRVANLFTPPLYEALAEQKYFAPLGDASQRKAQPEAQAAETVAVTVDEKPR
;
A
#
# COMPACT_ATOMS: atom_id res chain seq x y z
N MET A 1 5.71 -16.48 -2.98
CA MET A 1 5.09 -16.05 -1.70
C MET A 1 4.94 -17.19 -0.69
N ALA A 2 4.53 -18.39 -1.09
CA ALA A 2 4.34 -19.52 -0.16
C ALA A 2 5.60 -19.87 0.67
N ILE A 3 6.79 -19.93 0.05
CA ILE A 3 8.05 -20.29 0.72
C ILE A 3 8.44 -19.25 1.80
N ILE A 4 8.39 -17.96 1.47
CA ILE A 4 8.69 -16.87 2.41
C ILE A 4 7.66 -16.82 3.54
N GLY A 5 6.41 -17.10 3.23
CA GLY A 5 5.33 -17.19 4.20
C GLY A 5 5.50 -18.33 5.19
N ILE A 6 5.88 -19.52 4.73
CA ILE A 6 6.17 -20.67 5.58
C ILE A 6 7.42 -20.40 6.43
N ALA A 7 8.48 -19.82 5.85
CA ALA A 7 9.69 -19.45 6.57
C ALA A 7 9.48 -18.34 7.63
N SER A 8 8.47 -17.49 7.44
CA SER A 8 8.12 -16.41 8.38
C SER A 8 7.00 -16.80 9.35
N ALA A 9 6.74 -18.10 9.53
CA ALA A 9 5.68 -18.63 10.40
C ALA A 9 4.28 -18.04 10.12
N GLY A 10 3.97 -17.71 8.86
CA GLY A 10 2.69 -17.12 8.45
C GLY A 10 2.52 -15.63 8.74
N GLN A 11 3.47 -14.96 9.40
CA GLN A 11 3.35 -13.53 9.74
C GLN A 11 3.24 -12.63 8.49
N THR A 12 3.86 -13.05 7.38
CA THR A 12 3.87 -12.29 6.12
C THR A 12 2.66 -12.57 5.23
N TRP A 13 1.78 -13.50 5.63
CA TRP A 13 0.54 -13.78 4.89
C TRP A 13 -0.45 -12.62 5.01
N GLY A 14 -1.27 -12.46 3.98
CA GLY A 14 -2.26 -11.38 3.90
C GLY A 14 -1.64 -9.99 3.70
N SER A 15 -2.46 -8.97 3.89
CA SER A 15 -2.12 -7.58 3.56
C SER A 15 -1.16 -6.91 4.56
N GLY A 16 -1.02 -7.45 5.77
CA GLY A 16 -0.23 -6.84 6.84
C GLY A 16 -0.97 -5.77 7.65
N TYR A 17 -2.22 -5.47 7.32
CA TYR A 17 -2.99 -4.40 7.95
C TYR A 17 -3.32 -4.68 9.43
N GLU A 18 -3.73 -5.91 9.75
CA GLU A 18 -4.00 -6.30 11.15
C GLU A 18 -2.76 -6.15 12.02
N GLN A 19 -1.60 -6.55 11.51
CA GLN A 19 -0.32 -6.39 12.19
C GLN A 19 0.01 -4.91 12.42
N ALA A 20 -0.23 -4.05 11.42
CA ALA A 20 -0.05 -2.61 11.57
C ALA A 20 -0.98 -2.02 12.65
N ARG A 21 -2.24 -2.47 12.68
CA ARG A 21 -3.25 -2.05 13.66
C ARG A 21 -2.92 -2.54 15.06
N HIS A 22 -2.46 -3.78 15.22
CA HIS A 22 -2.04 -4.35 16.50
C HIS A 22 -0.89 -3.55 17.12
N LEU A 23 0.09 -3.14 16.31
CA LEU A 23 1.22 -2.32 16.76
C LEU A 23 0.79 -0.91 17.18
N LEU A 24 -0.19 -0.32 16.50
CA LEU A 24 -0.76 0.99 16.87
C LEU A 24 -1.55 0.94 18.18
N MET A 25 -2.33 -0.12 18.39
CA MET A 25 -3.19 -0.25 19.57
C MET A 25 -2.43 -0.73 20.82
N ASN A 26 -1.13 -1.03 20.68
CA ASN A 26 -0.25 -1.47 21.76
C ASN A 26 -0.82 -2.66 22.56
N HIS A 27 -1.41 -3.65 21.88
CA HIS A 27 -1.98 -4.85 22.51
C HIS A 27 -0.92 -5.84 23.06
N GLY A 28 0.33 -5.41 23.24
CA GLY A 28 1.42 -6.23 23.79
C GLY A 28 2.02 -7.25 22.83
N GLU A 29 1.46 -7.40 21.62
CA GLU A 29 1.93 -8.34 20.61
C GLU A 29 2.94 -7.66 19.69
N GLN A 30 4.22 -8.03 19.83
CA GLN A 30 5.30 -7.54 18.98
C GLN A 30 5.41 -8.40 17.73
N VAL A 31 5.58 -7.78 16.56
CA VAL A 31 6.00 -8.54 15.37
C VAL A 31 7.47 -8.91 15.49
N SER A 32 7.85 -10.01 14.84
CA SER A 32 9.24 -10.45 14.87
C SER A 32 10.16 -9.37 14.28
N TRP A 33 11.38 -9.24 14.78
CA TRP A 33 12.27 -8.16 14.40
C TRP A 33 12.51 -8.13 12.87
N TYR A 34 12.62 -9.26 12.18
CA TYR A 34 12.83 -9.30 10.72
C TYR A 34 11.58 -8.97 9.88
N TYR A 35 10.41 -8.75 10.51
CA TYR A 35 9.12 -8.54 9.84
C TYR A 35 9.12 -7.46 8.74
N PRO A 36 9.54 -6.20 8.99
CA PRO A 36 9.44 -5.14 7.98
C PRO A 36 10.27 -5.45 6.73
N LEU A 37 11.45 -6.05 6.90
CA LEU A 37 12.32 -6.43 5.78
C LEU A 37 11.71 -7.53 4.91
N VAL A 38 11.19 -8.58 5.55
CA VAL A 38 10.57 -9.66 4.81
C VAL A 38 9.28 -9.19 4.14
N LYS A 39 8.49 -8.34 4.81
CA LYS A 39 7.26 -7.80 4.23
C LYS A 39 7.56 -6.91 3.02
N TRP A 40 8.58 -6.07 3.12
CA TRP A 40 9.09 -5.29 1.99
C TRP A 40 9.51 -6.17 0.82
N LEU A 41 10.28 -7.23 1.07
CA LEU A 41 10.68 -8.16 0.02
C LEU A 41 9.48 -8.86 -0.63
N THR A 42 8.49 -9.29 0.17
CA THR A 42 7.27 -9.89 -0.36
C THR A 42 6.43 -8.90 -1.18
N MET A 43 6.42 -7.62 -0.82
CA MET A 43 5.74 -6.57 -1.59
C MET A 43 6.41 -6.39 -2.96
N VAL A 44 7.73 -6.23 -2.96
CA VAL A 44 8.53 -6.07 -4.20
C VAL A 44 8.36 -7.29 -5.11
N LEU A 45 8.47 -8.50 -4.57
CA LEU A 45 8.31 -9.73 -5.35
C LEU A 45 6.87 -9.87 -5.89
N SER A 46 5.84 -9.47 -5.13
CA SER A 46 4.44 -9.55 -5.57
C SER A 46 4.20 -8.64 -6.76
N TYR A 47 4.80 -7.46 -6.68
CA TYR A 47 4.76 -6.46 -7.73
C TYR A 47 5.46 -6.91 -9.01
N ILE A 48 6.65 -7.51 -8.90
CA ILE A 48 7.37 -8.07 -10.07
C ILE A 48 6.56 -9.19 -10.73
N THR A 49 5.79 -9.97 -9.97
CA THR A 49 4.95 -11.05 -10.53
C THR A 49 3.63 -10.57 -11.13
N GLY A 50 3.32 -9.28 -11.08
CA GLY A 50 2.09 -8.72 -11.67
C GLY A 50 0.80 -9.17 -10.96
N LEU A 51 0.89 -9.61 -9.70
CA LEU A 51 -0.29 -10.00 -8.93
C LEU A 51 -1.13 -8.75 -8.62
N PRO A 52 -2.43 -8.73 -8.99
CA PRO A 52 -3.30 -7.61 -8.67
C PRO A 52 -3.48 -7.53 -7.15
N GLY A 53 -2.91 -6.49 -6.53
CA GLY A 53 -2.96 -6.28 -5.09
C GLY A 53 -2.68 -4.83 -4.72
N GLY A 54 -3.33 -4.35 -3.66
CA GLY A 54 -3.16 -2.98 -3.18
C GLY A 54 -1.81 -2.78 -2.48
N LEU A 55 -1.17 -1.63 -2.72
CA LEU A 55 0.12 -1.26 -2.11
C LEU A 55 -0.03 -0.58 -0.73
N PHE A 56 -1.23 -0.08 -0.41
CA PHE A 56 -1.49 0.69 0.81
C PHE A 56 -1.28 -0.12 2.09
N SER A 57 -2.01 -1.23 2.24
CA SER A 57 -1.94 -2.08 3.44
C SER A 57 -0.54 -2.66 3.69
N PRO A 58 0.19 -3.24 2.70
CA PRO A 58 1.54 -3.70 2.95
C PRO A 58 2.49 -2.55 3.27
N SER A 59 2.30 -1.36 2.69
CA SER A 59 3.12 -0.18 3.01
C SER A 59 2.92 0.29 4.45
N LEU A 60 1.66 0.35 4.91
CA LEU A 60 1.33 0.65 6.31
C LEU A 60 1.96 -0.39 7.25
N SER A 61 1.90 -1.66 6.90
CA SER A 61 2.49 -2.76 7.66
C SER A 61 4.02 -2.68 7.78
N ILE A 62 4.70 -2.40 6.66
CA ILE A 62 6.16 -2.21 6.63
C ILE A 62 6.55 -1.02 7.51
N GLY A 63 5.86 0.13 7.34
CA GLY A 63 6.09 1.31 8.16
C GLY A 63 5.83 1.07 9.64
N ALA A 64 4.82 0.27 10.00
CA ALA A 64 4.55 -0.11 11.38
C ALA A 64 5.66 -0.97 11.98
N GLY A 65 6.18 -1.94 11.21
CA GLY A 65 7.32 -2.76 11.62
C GLY A 65 8.59 -1.93 11.85
N PHE A 66 8.88 -0.94 10.99
CA PHE A 66 9.96 0.01 11.23
C PHE A 66 9.71 0.87 12.48
N GLY A 67 8.46 1.26 12.71
CA GLY A 67 8.06 1.97 13.93
C GLY A 67 8.35 1.20 15.22
N GLN A 68 8.18 -0.13 15.22
CA GLN A 68 8.56 -0.99 16.34
C GLN A 68 10.08 -1.02 16.55
N TRP A 69 10.89 -0.99 15.48
CA TRP A 69 12.35 -0.90 15.63
C TRP A 69 12.75 0.43 16.24
N VAL A 70 12.15 1.53 15.77
CA VAL A 70 12.41 2.86 16.30
C VAL A 70 11.98 2.94 17.77
N SER A 71 10.86 2.31 18.17
CA SER A 71 10.41 2.31 19.57
C SER A 71 11.37 1.61 20.53
N GLN A 72 12.14 0.62 20.07
CA GLN A 72 13.18 -0.03 20.87
C GLN A 72 14.33 0.92 21.21
N TRP A 73 14.67 1.86 20.32
CA TRP A 73 15.69 2.88 20.58
C TRP A 73 15.15 4.10 21.33
N PHE A 74 13.86 4.41 21.13
CA PHE A 74 13.19 5.57 21.70
C PHE A 74 12.13 5.20 22.74
N GLY A 75 12.47 4.27 23.65
CA GLY A 75 11.54 3.70 24.65
C GLY A 75 10.94 4.70 25.66
N GLN A 76 11.38 5.96 25.65
CA GLN A 76 10.79 7.05 26.44
C GLN A 76 9.50 7.62 25.83
N TYR A 77 9.24 7.37 24.54
CA TYR A 77 8.05 7.84 23.84
C TYR A 77 7.04 6.70 23.65
N PRO A 78 5.73 7.02 23.56
CA PRO A 78 4.72 6.00 23.33
C PRO A 78 4.96 5.30 21.98
N GLN A 79 5.05 3.97 22.01
CA GLN A 79 5.28 3.14 20.82
C GLN A 79 4.27 3.44 19.71
N SER A 80 3.00 3.63 20.04
CA SER A 80 1.94 3.95 19.08
C SER A 80 2.21 5.23 18.29
N ALA A 81 2.83 6.24 18.90
CA ALA A 81 3.18 7.49 18.23
C ALA A 81 4.33 7.29 17.25
N LEU A 82 5.38 6.58 17.66
CA LEU A 82 6.53 6.27 16.80
C LEU A 82 6.11 5.39 15.62
N VAL A 83 5.26 4.41 15.88
CA VAL A 83 4.64 3.55 14.86
C VAL A 83 3.83 4.37 13.87
N ALA A 84 2.95 5.27 14.33
CA ALA A 84 2.16 6.12 13.45
C ALA A 84 3.05 7.03 12.57
N ILE A 85 4.11 7.61 13.13
CA ILE A 85 5.07 8.46 12.40
C ILE A 85 5.80 7.66 11.30
N CYS A 86 6.25 6.45 11.61
CA CYS A 86 6.90 5.59 10.61
C CYS A 86 5.92 5.07 9.55
N MET A 87 4.68 4.75 9.93
CA MET A 87 3.61 4.35 9.00
C MET A 87 3.30 5.45 7.99
N VAL A 88 3.06 6.68 8.47
CA VAL A 88 2.75 7.81 7.58
C VAL A 88 3.93 8.18 6.70
N GLY A 89 5.15 8.16 7.27
CA GLY A 89 6.37 8.46 6.53
C GLY A 89 6.60 7.48 5.39
N TYR A 90 6.48 6.17 5.65
CA TYR A 90 6.67 5.15 4.62
C TYR A 90 5.60 5.25 3.52
N LEU A 91 4.32 5.38 3.91
CA LEU A 91 3.24 5.50 2.93
C LEU A 91 3.37 6.77 2.07
N ALA A 92 3.76 7.90 2.68
CA ALA A 92 3.99 9.15 1.96
C ALA A 92 5.18 9.07 1.00
N ALA A 93 6.25 8.34 1.35
CA ALA A 93 7.39 8.12 0.45
C ALA A 93 7.00 7.26 -0.76
N VAL A 94 6.23 6.19 -0.55
CA VAL A 94 5.83 5.26 -1.62
C VAL A 94 4.80 5.88 -2.55
N THR A 95 3.79 6.54 -1.99
CA THR A 95 2.69 7.09 -2.79
C THR A 95 2.97 8.50 -3.32
N GLN A 96 3.96 9.20 -2.75
CA GLN A 96 4.24 10.61 -3.00
C GLN A 96 3.00 11.51 -2.85
N SER A 97 2.00 11.05 -2.08
CA SER A 97 0.80 11.81 -1.70
C SER A 97 0.79 12.02 -0.19
N PRO A 98 1.42 13.10 0.31
CA PRO A 98 1.58 13.32 1.74
C PRO A 98 0.24 13.58 2.45
N LEU A 99 -0.69 14.31 1.82
CA LEU A 99 -2.00 14.61 2.41
C LEU A 99 -2.86 13.34 2.56
N THR A 100 -2.91 12.50 1.51
CA THR A 100 -3.66 11.23 1.56
C THR A 100 -3.07 10.30 2.62
N SER A 101 -1.75 10.16 2.65
CA SER A 101 -1.07 9.31 3.61
C SER A 101 -1.31 9.77 5.05
N PHE A 102 -1.23 11.08 5.29
CA PHE A 102 -1.54 11.69 6.57
C PHE A 102 -2.96 11.38 7.03
N VAL A 103 -3.97 11.64 6.19
CA VAL A 103 -5.37 11.41 6.56
C VAL A 103 -5.61 9.94 6.87
N ILE A 104 -5.11 9.02 6.05
CA ILE A 104 -5.25 7.57 6.28
C ILE A 104 -4.73 7.17 7.66
N VAL A 105 -3.52 7.59 8.01
CA VAL A 105 -2.92 7.20 9.31
C VAL A 105 -3.58 7.94 10.47
N MET A 106 -3.96 9.20 10.28
CA MET A 106 -4.67 10.01 11.28
C MET A 106 -6.02 9.37 11.67
N GLU A 107 -6.78 8.91 10.69
CA GLU A 107 -8.04 8.17 10.92
C GLU A 107 -7.79 6.86 11.68
N MET A 108 -6.70 6.13 11.36
CA MET A 108 -6.35 4.89 12.06
C MET A 108 -6.00 5.09 13.54
N ILE A 109 -5.42 6.23 13.90
CA ILE A 109 -5.09 6.57 15.30
C ILE A 109 -6.22 7.32 16.02
N ASN A 110 -7.38 7.47 15.37
CA ASN A 110 -8.58 8.11 15.91
C ASN A 110 -8.32 9.51 16.51
N GLY A 111 -7.56 10.35 15.78
CA GLY A 111 -7.40 11.78 16.10
C GLY A 111 -6.47 12.12 17.27
N GLY A 112 -5.57 11.21 17.68
CA GLY A 112 -4.56 11.50 18.69
C GLY A 112 -3.77 12.78 18.36
N GLY A 113 -3.32 13.53 19.40
CA GLY A 113 -2.67 14.85 19.31
C GLY A 113 -1.34 14.94 18.53
N LEU A 114 -1.10 14.01 17.61
CA LEU A 114 0.05 13.85 16.74
C LEU A 114 -0.18 14.43 15.34
N VAL A 115 -1.21 15.25 15.13
CA VAL A 115 -1.54 15.84 13.81
C VAL A 115 -0.34 16.56 13.19
N ILE A 116 0.30 17.45 13.95
CA ILE A 116 1.46 18.21 13.50
C ILE A 116 2.65 17.32 13.13
N PRO A 117 3.13 16.40 14.00
CA PRO A 117 4.25 15.53 13.65
C PRO A 117 3.95 14.56 12.51
N LEU A 118 2.72 14.06 12.37
CA LEU A 118 2.34 13.20 11.24
C LEU A 118 2.40 13.96 9.91
N MET A 119 1.84 15.17 9.86
CA MET A 119 1.87 15.99 8.65
C MET A 119 3.30 16.40 8.29
N ALA A 120 4.09 16.84 9.27
CA ALA A 120 5.49 17.19 9.06
C ALA A 120 6.28 16.01 8.49
N THR A 121 6.10 14.82 9.08
CA THR A 121 6.78 13.60 8.62
C THR A 121 6.33 13.21 7.21
N ALA A 122 5.02 13.26 6.91
CA ALA A 122 4.50 12.95 5.58
C ALA A 122 5.09 13.87 4.50
N LEU A 123 5.14 15.18 4.78
CA LEU A 123 5.70 16.17 3.86
C LEU A 123 7.20 15.97 3.66
N ILE A 124 7.97 15.82 4.74
CA ILE A 124 9.42 15.60 4.66
C ILE A 124 9.72 14.32 3.89
N SER A 125 9.04 13.23 4.23
CA SER A 125 9.24 11.92 3.60
C SER A 125 8.90 11.95 2.11
N SER A 126 7.75 12.54 1.73
CA SER A 126 7.39 12.70 0.32
C SER A 126 8.38 13.59 -0.42
N ARG A 127 8.85 14.70 0.17
CA ARG A 127 9.85 15.55 -0.48
C ARG A 127 11.15 14.80 -0.69
N VAL A 128 11.65 14.08 0.31
CA VAL A 128 12.87 13.27 0.17
C VAL A 128 12.68 12.21 -0.91
N ALA A 129 11.55 11.51 -0.95
CA ALA A 129 11.28 10.50 -1.99
C ALA A 129 11.27 11.09 -3.41
N ASN A 130 10.64 12.26 -3.58
CA ASN A 130 10.56 12.95 -4.87
C ASN A 130 11.94 13.38 -5.41
N LEU A 131 12.96 13.53 -4.55
CA LEU A 131 14.32 13.84 -4.99
C LEU A 131 15.01 12.65 -5.67
N PHE A 132 14.64 11.42 -5.32
CA PHE A 132 15.32 10.21 -5.80
C PHE A 132 14.56 9.49 -6.93
N THR A 133 13.23 9.45 -6.85
CA THR A 133 12.41 8.59 -7.73
C THR A 133 11.07 9.27 -8.05
N PRO A 134 10.47 9.06 -9.25
CA PRO A 134 9.09 9.47 -9.51
C PRO A 134 8.08 8.68 -8.64
N PRO A 135 6.82 9.15 -8.54
CA PRO A 135 5.77 8.47 -7.79
C PRO A 135 5.58 7.03 -8.29
N LEU A 136 5.43 6.07 -7.36
CA LEU A 136 5.28 4.66 -7.71
C LEU A 136 4.06 4.41 -8.62
N TYR A 137 2.96 5.15 -8.41
CA TYR A 137 1.77 5.06 -9.23
C TYR A 137 1.96 5.61 -10.65
N GLU A 138 2.81 6.62 -10.82
CA GLU A 138 3.16 7.14 -12.16
C GLU A 138 4.11 6.18 -12.87
N ALA A 139 5.09 5.62 -12.16
CA ALA A 139 5.99 4.59 -12.69
C ALA A 139 5.23 3.32 -13.12
N LEU A 140 4.14 3.00 -12.41
CA LEU A 140 3.17 1.97 -12.78
C LEU A 140 2.41 2.30 -14.07
N ALA A 141 1.86 3.52 -14.13
CA ALA A 141 1.02 3.96 -15.24
C ALA A 141 1.78 4.07 -16.56
N GLU A 142 3.07 4.45 -16.52
CA GLU A 142 3.91 4.54 -17.71
C GLU A 142 4.35 3.18 -18.29
N GLN A 143 4.03 2.05 -17.65
CA GLN A 143 4.31 0.69 -18.16
C GLN A 143 5.77 0.44 -18.63
N LYS A 144 6.75 1.25 -18.18
CA LYS A 144 8.15 1.17 -18.63
C LYS A 144 8.90 -0.12 -18.24
N TYR A 145 8.33 -0.95 -17.35
CA TYR A 145 8.99 -2.13 -16.80
C TYR A 145 8.26 -3.47 -17.02
N PHE A 146 7.02 -3.47 -17.47
CA PHE A 146 6.27 -4.70 -17.74
C PHE A 146 5.88 -4.73 -19.21
N ALA A 147 6.47 -5.66 -19.96
CA ALA A 147 6.00 -6.00 -21.30
C ALA A 147 4.46 -6.19 -21.27
N PRO A 148 3.72 -5.79 -22.32
CA PRO A 148 2.27 -5.94 -22.33
C PRO A 148 1.94 -7.43 -22.23
N LEU A 149 1.61 -7.91 -21.03
CA LEU A 149 0.85 -9.13 -20.88
C LEU A 149 -0.54 -8.78 -21.38
N GLY A 150 -0.77 -9.15 -22.64
CA GLY A 150 -1.92 -8.80 -23.43
C GLY A 150 -3.20 -8.80 -22.62
N ASP A 151 -3.82 -7.63 -22.59
CA ASP A 151 -5.25 -7.43 -22.76
C ASP A 151 -6.17 -8.61 -22.40
N ALA A 152 -6.13 -9.06 -21.14
CA ALA A 152 -7.18 -9.92 -20.59
C ALA A 152 -8.31 -9.10 -19.96
N SER A 153 -8.07 -7.81 -19.67
CA SER A 153 -9.04 -6.93 -19.02
C SER A 153 -9.89 -6.12 -20.01
N GLN A 154 -9.42 -5.81 -21.24
CA GLN A 154 -10.28 -5.19 -22.26
C GLN A 154 -11.05 -6.25 -23.05
N ARG A 155 -10.51 -7.49 -23.17
CA ARG A 155 -11.23 -8.63 -23.77
C ARG A 155 -12.53 -9.02 -23.05
N LYS A 156 -12.71 -8.63 -21.79
CA LYS A 156 -13.95 -8.87 -21.03
C LYS A 156 -14.96 -7.71 -21.13
N ALA A 157 -14.52 -6.51 -21.51
CA ALA A 157 -15.37 -5.33 -21.68
C ALA A 157 -15.86 -5.15 -23.14
N GLN A 158 -15.11 -5.65 -24.11
CA GLN A 158 -15.46 -5.55 -25.54
C GLN A 158 -16.66 -6.43 -26.00
N PRO A 159 -16.93 -7.64 -25.45
CA PRO A 159 -18.01 -8.49 -25.98
C PRO A 159 -19.42 -7.94 -25.68
N GLU A 160 -19.59 -7.23 -24.55
CA GLU A 160 -20.90 -6.73 -24.11
C GLU A 160 -21.28 -5.41 -24.80
N ALA A 161 -20.30 -4.53 -25.06
CA ALA A 161 -20.53 -3.26 -25.75
C ALA A 161 -20.88 -3.44 -27.24
N GLN A 162 -20.23 -4.38 -27.94
CA GLN A 162 -20.52 -4.66 -29.36
C GLN A 162 -21.84 -5.43 -29.56
N ALA A 163 -22.26 -6.25 -28.60
CA ALA A 163 -23.58 -6.89 -28.63
C ALA A 163 -24.72 -5.87 -28.42
N ALA A 164 -24.53 -4.88 -27.55
CA ALA A 164 -25.51 -3.82 -27.33
C ALA A 164 -25.68 -2.89 -28.56
N GLU A 165 -24.59 -2.59 -29.26
CA GLU A 165 -24.60 -1.73 -30.45
C GLU A 165 -25.22 -2.44 -31.68
N THR A 166 -25.00 -3.75 -31.83
CA THR A 166 -25.61 -4.53 -32.93
C THR A 166 -27.13 -4.73 -32.73
N VAL A 167 -27.60 -4.83 -31.48
CA VAL A 167 -29.03 -4.92 -31.16
C VAL A 167 -29.73 -3.56 -31.33
N ALA A 168 -29.05 -2.45 -31.01
CA ALA A 168 -29.62 -1.11 -31.21
C ALA A 168 -29.81 -0.77 -32.70
N VAL A 169 -28.89 -1.19 -33.57
CA VAL A 169 -28.98 -0.96 -35.02
C VAL A 169 -30.04 -1.84 -35.71
N THR A 170 -30.30 -3.05 -35.20
CA THR A 170 -31.28 -3.98 -35.81
C THR A 170 -32.74 -3.71 -35.40
N VAL A 171 -33.00 -2.90 -34.36
CA VAL A 171 -34.37 -2.52 -33.96
C VAL A 171 -34.89 -1.30 -34.73
N ASP A 172 -34.00 -0.45 -35.26
CA ASP A 172 -34.38 0.75 -36.03
C ASP A 172 -34.80 0.43 -37.49
N GLU A 173 -34.36 -0.71 -38.05
CA GLU A 173 -34.75 -1.19 -39.39
C GLU A 173 -36.01 -2.07 -39.42
N LYS A 174 -37.08 -1.71 -38.69
CA LYS A 174 -38.41 -2.30 -38.95
C LYS A 174 -39.26 -1.34 -39.79
N PRO A 175 -39.59 -1.68 -41.06
CA PRO A 175 -40.35 -0.81 -41.94
C PRO A 175 -41.81 -0.71 -41.48
N ARG A 176 -42.46 0.40 -41.86
CA ARG A 176 -43.91 0.60 -41.78
C ARG A 176 -44.70 -0.54 -42.39
#